data_AF-A0A0C4DTV8-F1
#
_entry.id   AF-A0A0C4DTV8-F1
#
_cell.length_a   1.000
_cell.length_b   1.000
_cell.length_c   1.000
_cell.angle_alpha   90.00
_cell.angle_beta   90.00
_cell.angle_gamma   90.00
#
_symmetry.space_group_name_H-M   'P 1'
#
loop_
_entity.id
_entity.type
_entity.pdbx_description
1 polymer ?
#
loop_
_entity_poly.entity_id
_entity_poly.type
_entity_poly.pdbx_seq_one_letter_code
_entity_poly.pdbx_strand_id
1 'polypeptide(L)'
;MTLAHFLTTTLLAAFAATTVRAAEVKCPIVFDGRVPASLAPADFDAPGRGSPFNTGYVKGEGLKWSDILKFPSGQAVGPSRFEDGAASSQYKPVTVTLSDKSIFQTQKGFRRAGLQFNGDTNTGGQGSTGVKTLHWSVKIDPGRALNLSHEYLVGFLFPLFLFFPSNPC
;
A
#
# COMPACT_ATOMS: atom_id res chain seq x y z
N MET A 1 -50.55 58.01 9.78
CA MET A 1 -49.76 56.84 10.23
C MET A 1 -49.87 55.77 9.15
N THR A 2 -48.95 55.76 8.18
CA THR A 2 -48.91 54.77 7.10
C THR A 2 -47.75 53.81 7.37
N LEU A 3 -48.09 52.53 7.55
CA LEU A 3 -47.18 51.46 7.97
C LEU A 3 -46.59 50.78 6.74
N ALA A 4 -45.33 51.07 6.41
CA ALA A 4 -44.61 50.42 5.32
C ALA A 4 -44.16 49.01 5.75
N HIS A 5 -44.68 47.98 5.10
CA HIS A 5 -44.23 46.60 5.29
C HIS A 5 -43.00 46.35 4.41
N PHE A 6 -41.84 46.15 5.04
CA PHE A 6 -40.64 45.65 4.36
C PHE A 6 -40.70 44.12 4.27
N LEU A 7 -40.92 43.60 3.06
CA LEU A 7 -40.81 42.17 2.79
C LEU A 7 -39.34 41.81 2.55
N THR A 8 -38.70 41.12 3.48
CA THR A 8 -37.33 40.61 3.34
C THR A 8 -37.38 39.19 2.77
N THR A 9 -37.04 39.04 1.49
CA THR A 9 -36.88 37.74 0.84
C THR A 9 -35.50 37.16 1.17
N THR A 10 -35.47 36.12 2.01
CA THR A 10 -34.26 35.32 2.26
C THR A 10 -34.07 34.30 1.14
N LEU A 11 -33.03 34.49 0.32
CA LEU A 11 -32.64 33.53 -0.71
C LEU A 11 -31.86 32.37 -0.06
N LEU A 12 -32.50 31.22 0.16
CA LEU A 12 -31.78 29.99 0.49
C LEU A 12 -31.09 29.45 -0.78
N ALA A 13 -29.77 29.63 -0.87
CA ALA A 13 -28.97 28.95 -1.88
C ALA A 13 -28.89 27.45 -1.53
N ALA A 14 -29.66 26.63 -2.23
CA ALA A 14 -29.53 25.18 -2.15
C ALA A 14 -28.22 24.75 -2.84
N PHE A 15 -27.18 24.49 -2.06
CA PHE A 15 -25.99 23.78 -2.55
C PHE A 15 -26.40 22.35 -2.89
N ALA A 16 -26.63 22.07 -4.17
CA ALA A 16 -26.80 20.72 -4.66
C ALA A 16 -25.48 19.97 -4.44
N ALA A 17 -25.41 19.14 -3.41
CA ALA A 17 -24.33 18.21 -3.20
C ALA A 17 -24.32 17.22 -4.38
N THR A 18 -23.41 17.41 -5.33
CA THR A 18 -23.15 16.45 -6.38
C THR A 18 -22.58 15.19 -5.75
N THR A 19 -23.44 14.21 -5.51
CA THR A 19 -23.00 12.87 -5.13
C THR A 19 -22.25 12.28 -6.32
N VAL A 20 -20.91 12.28 -6.27
CA VAL A 20 -20.09 11.53 -7.20
C VAL A 20 -20.45 10.06 -7.01
N ARG A 21 -21.22 9.50 -7.94
CA ARG A 21 -21.46 8.05 -7.93
C ARG A 21 -20.14 7.36 -8.22
N ALA A 22 -19.70 6.52 -7.28
CA ALA A 22 -18.60 5.60 -7.52
C ALA A 22 -18.95 4.77 -8.76
N ALA A 23 -18.03 4.70 -9.72
CA ALA A 23 -18.21 3.86 -10.90
C ALA A 23 -18.37 2.40 -10.46
N GLU A 24 -19.29 1.67 -11.10
CA GLU A 24 -19.47 0.24 -10.85
C GLU A 24 -18.16 -0.49 -11.18
N VAL A 25 -17.61 -1.18 -10.17
CA VAL A 25 -16.37 -1.95 -10.32
C VAL A 25 -16.66 -3.16 -11.20
N LYS A 26 -16.33 -3.05 -12.49
CA LYS A 26 -16.57 -4.11 -13.49
C LYS A 26 -15.64 -5.30 -13.35
N CYS A 27 -14.48 -5.12 -12.71
CA CYS A 27 -13.46 -6.15 -12.60
C CYS A 27 -13.45 -6.71 -11.17
N PRO A 28 -13.68 -8.01 -10.96
CA PRO A 28 -13.59 -8.60 -9.62
C PRO A 28 -12.16 -8.48 -9.07
N ILE A 29 -12.05 -8.21 -7.77
CA ILE A 29 -10.77 -8.21 -7.07
C ILE A 29 -10.28 -9.66 -7.02
N VAL A 30 -9.09 -9.89 -7.58
CA VAL A 30 -8.45 -11.21 -7.60
C VAL A 30 -7.62 -11.42 -6.34
N PHE A 31 -6.83 -10.42 -5.96
CA PHE A 31 -6.09 -10.36 -4.72
C PHE A 31 -6.32 -9.01 -4.04
N ASP A 32 -6.70 -9.03 -2.77
CA ASP A 32 -6.80 -7.82 -1.95
C ASP A 32 -5.57 -7.71 -1.04
N GLY A 33 -4.69 -6.77 -1.36
CA GLY A 33 -3.45 -6.51 -0.61
C GLY A 33 -3.59 -5.46 0.48
N ARG A 34 -4.77 -4.92 0.69
CA ARG A 34 -4.98 -3.89 1.71
C ARG A 34 -4.84 -4.53 3.08
N VAL A 35 -4.04 -3.91 3.95
CA VAL A 35 -3.73 -4.45 5.28
C VAL A 35 -4.88 -4.09 6.24
N PRO A 36 -5.59 -5.06 6.84
CA PRO A 36 -6.63 -4.76 7.80
C PRO A 36 -6.12 -3.95 8.98
N ALA A 37 -6.93 -2.98 9.44
CA ALA A 37 -6.60 -2.09 10.53
C ALA A 37 -6.35 -2.81 11.86
N SER A 38 -6.84 -4.05 12.01
CA SER A 38 -6.66 -4.89 13.19
C SER A 38 -5.29 -5.60 13.27
N LEU A 39 -4.56 -5.77 12.16
CA LEU A 39 -3.32 -6.57 12.17
C LEU A 39 -2.20 -5.90 12.96
N ALA A 40 -1.39 -6.67 13.68
CA ALA A 40 -0.11 -6.23 14.24
C ALA A 40 1.06 -6.60 13.31
N PRO A 41 2.25 -5.97 13.42
CA PRO A 41 3.39 -6.35 12.60
C PRO A 41 3.77 -7.84 12.75
N ALA A 42 3.59 -8.40 13.95
CA ALA A 42 3.84 -9.82 14.22
C ALA A 42 2.89 -10.77 13.46
N ASP A 43 1.71 -10.31 13.03
CA ASP A 43 0.78 -11.14 12.25
C ASP A 43 1.30 -11.41 10.82
N PHE A 44 2.37 -10.74 10.39
CA PHE A 44 3.02 -11.00 9.12
C PHE A 44 4.11 -12.09 9.23
N ASP A 45 4.44 -12.55 10.43
CA ASP A 45 5.54 -13.50 10.64
C ASP A 45 5.12 -14.96 10.47
N ALA A 46 3.82 -15.26 10.59
CA ALA A 46 3.29 -16.62 10.50
C ALA A 46 2.05 -16.71 9.60
N PRO A 47 1.88 -17.81 8.85
CA PRO A 47 0.69 -18.01 8.02
C PRO A 47 -0.57 -18.13 8.88
N GLY A 48 -1.74 -17.85 8.28
CA GLY A 48 -3.04 -18.01 8.95
C GLY A 48 -3.38 -16.94 9.99
N ARG A 49 -2.60 -15.85 10.06
CA ARG A 49 -2.80 -14.74 11.01
C ARG A 49 -3.61 -13.56 10.43
N GLY A 50 -4.20 -13.75 9.25
CA GLY A 50 -5.00 -12.72 8.57
C GLY A 50 -4.21 -11.74 7.71
N SER A 51 -2.87 -11.85 7.66
CA SER A 51 -2.06 -11.10 6.68
C SER A 51 -2.40 -11.51 5.25
N PRO A 52 -2.59 -10.55 4.32
CA PRO A 52 -2.82 -10.86 2.91
C PRO A 52 -1.54 -11.27 2.16
N PHE A 53 -0.38 -11.34 2.85
CA PHE A 53 0.92 -11.61 2.23
C PHE A 53 1.57 -12.88 2.77
N ASN A 54 2.41 -13.49 1.93
CA ASN A 54 3.23 -14.64 2.28
C ASN A 54 4.33 -14.25 3.30
N THR A 55 4.62 -15.15 4.24
CA THR A 55 5.53 -14.87 5.36
C THR A 55 7.00 -15.23 5.10
N GLY A 56 7.27 -16.03 4.05
CA GLY A 56 8.55 -16.73 3.88
C GLY A 56 9.54 -16.12 2.87
N TYR A 57 9.11 -15.25 1.96
CA TYR A 57 9.91 -14.91 0.78
C TYR A 57 10.26 -13.42 0.65
N VAL A 58 11.36 -13.16 -0.06
CA VAL A 58 11.90 -11.85 -0.47
C VAL A 58 12.22 -10.90 0.71
N LYS A 59 12.95 -11.38 1.71
CA LYS A 59 13.51 -10.57 2.80
C LYS A 59 14.87 -11.08 3.26
N GLY A 60 15.57 -10.27 4.07
CA GLY A 60 16.86 -10.65 4.64
C GLY A 60 16.83 -11.97 5.42
N GLU A 61 17.90 -12.75 5.35
CA GLU A 61 18.03 -13.98 6.12
C GLU A 61 17.93 -13.71 7.63
N GLY A 62 17.12 -14.51 8.34
CA GLY A 62 16.88 -14.35 9.77
C GLY A 62 15.96 -13.17 10.16
N LEU A 63 15.53 -12.32 9.23
CA LEU A 63 14.60 -11.23 9.53
C LEU A 63 13.14 -11.71 9.60
N LYS A 64 12.41 -11.22 10.59
CA LYS A 64 10.95 -11.29 10.65
C LYS A 64 10.32 -10.15 9.85
N TRP A 65 9.10 -10.32 9.40
CA TRP A 65 8.37 -9.20 8.80
C TRP A 65 8.08 -8.12 9.83
N SER A 66 7.90 -8.49 11.10
CA SER A 66 7.82 -7.52 12.21
C SER A 66 9.07 -6.63 12.36
N ASP A 67 10.23 -7.07 11.90
CA ASP A 67 11.47 -6.28 11.95
C ASP A 67 11.55 -5.25 10.81
N ILE A 68 10.82 -5.52 9.73
CA ILE A 68 10.87 -4.79 8.45
C ILE A 68 9.69 -3.82 8.35
N LEU A 69 8.49 -4.27 8.73
CA LEU A 69 7.24 -3.56 8.60
C LEU A 69 6.98 -2.70 9.83
N LYS A 70 6.64 -1.44 9.58
CA LYS A 70 6.16 -0.52 10.62
C LYS A 70 4.78 -0.02 10.21
N PHE A 71 3.89 0.11 11.18
CA PHE A 71 2.67 0.86 10.95
C PHE A 71 2.92 2.32 11.31
N PRO A 72 2.63 3.26 10.40
CA PRO A 72 2.81 4.67 10.71
C PRO A 72 1.91 5.07 11.87
N SER A 73 2.47 5.83 12.81
CA SER A 73 1.76 6.41 13.96
C SER A 73 1.67 7.94 13.82
N GLY A 74 0.58 8.55 14.28
CA GLY A 74 0.39 10.01 14.29
C GLY A 74 -0.16 10.59 12.98
N GLN A 75 -0.27 11.92 12.89
CA GLN A 75 -0.86 12.64 11.73
C GLN A 75 -0.10 12.48 10.40
N ALA A 76 1.08 11.84 10.40
CA ALA A 76 1.95 11.74 9.23
C ALA A 76 1.35 10.91 8.06
N VAL A 77 0.37 10.06 8.36
CA VAL A 77 -0.29 9.19 7.36
C VAL A 77 -1.79 9.14 7.65
N GLY A 78 -2.54 10.12 7.14
CA GLY A 78 -3.99 10.00 7.00
C GLY A 78 -4.36 8.82 6.09
N PRO A 79 -5.64 8.41 6.06
CA PRO A 79 -6.09 7.36 5.15
C PRO A 79 -5.66 7.68 3.72
N SER A 80 -5.34 6.65 2.94
CA SER A 80 -5.03 6.85 1.53
C SER A 80 -6.21 7.57 0.88
N ARG A 81 -5.92 8.60 0.08
CA ARG A 81 -6.94 9.39 -0.65
C ARG A 81 -7.78 8.54 -1.61
N PHE A 82 -7.31 7.32 -1.89
CA PHE A 82 -7.93 6.37 -2.81
C PHE A 82 -8.76 5.30 -2.07
N GLU A 83 -8.76 5.31 -0.73
CA GLU A 83 -9.68 4.48 0.06
C GLU A 83 -10.98 5.26 0.26
N ASP A 84 -12.10 4.68 -0.14
CA ASP A 84 -13.40 5.31 -0.07
C ASP A 84 -14.08 5.12 1.29
N GLY A 85 -14.94 6.09 1.64
CA GLY A 85 -15.94 6.00 2.72
C GLY A 85 -15.55 5.14 3.93
N ALA A 86 -16.32 4.07 4.17
CA ALA A 86 -16.15 3.17 5.31
C ALA A 86 -14.86 2.34 5.27
N ALA A 87 -14.32 2.05 4.07
CA ALA A 87 -13.09 1.26 3.89
C ALA A 87 -11.85 1.97 4.43
N SER A 88 -11.86 3.31 4.45
CA SER A 88 -10.76 4.11 5.02
C SER A 88 -10.44 3.81 6.49
N SER A 89 -11.40 3.25 7.24
CA SER A 89 -11.22 2.82 8.64
C SER A 89 -10.90 1.33 8.80
N GLN A 90 -11.13 0.53 7.75
CA GLN A 90 -10.94 -0.91 7.74
C GLN A 90 -9.51 -1.31 7.37
N TYR A 91 -8.79 -0.44 6.68
CA TYR A 91 -7.45 -0.71 6.18
C TYR A 91 -6.45 0.36 6.65
N LYS A 92 -5.17 -0.03 6.71
CA LYS A 92 -4.09 0.87 7.05
C LYS A 92 -2.89 0.69 6.12
N PRO A 93 -2.09 1.76 5.92
CA PRO A 93 -0.83 1.65 5.20
C PRO A 93 0.23 0.94 6.04
N VAL A 94 1.22 0.38 5.35
CA VAL A 94 2.42 -0.20 5.94
C VAL A 94 3.66 0.53 5.43
N THR A 95 4.61 0.80 6.31
CA THR A 95 5.94 1.28 5.97
C THR A 95 6.88 0.08 5.88
N VAL A 96 7.52 -0.09 4.73
CA VAL A 96 8.58 -1.09 4.55
C VAL A 96 9.92 -0.41 4.82
N THR A 97 10.75 -1.02 5.67
CA THR A 97 12.08 -0.50 5.99
C THR A 97 13.18 -1.41 5.45
N LEU A 98 14.26 -0.80 4.96
CA LEU A 98 15.46 -1.51 4.51
C LEU A 98 16.63 -1.20 5.44
N SER A 99 17.46 -2.19 5.70
CA SER A 99 18.69 -2.05 6.48
C SER A 99 19.81 -2.87 5.84
N ASP A 100 20.99 -2.83 6.44
CA ASP A 100 22.14 -3.64 5.98
C ASP A 100 21.86 -5.14 6.09
N LYS A 101 20.88 -5.54 6.91
CA LYS A 101 20.43 -6.93 7.04
C LYS A 101 19.47 -7.37 5.94
N SER A 102 18.97 -6.47 5.10
CA SER A 102 17.97 -6.78 4.05
C SER A 102 18.59 -7.49 2.83
N ILE A 103 19.44 -8.50 3.05
CA ILE A 103 20.14 -9.28 2.02
C ILE A 103 19.40 -10.60 1.82
N PHE A 104 18.70 -10.73 0.69
CA PHE A 104 17.97 -11.95 0.34
C PHE A 104 18.88 -12.96 -0.34
N GLN A 105 18.85 -14.23 0.10
CA GLN A 105 19.63 -15.35 -0.48
C GLN A 105 21.11 -15.02 -0.75
N THR A 106 21.78 -14.34 0.18
CA THR A 106 23.19 -13.93 0.07
C THR A 106 23.53 -13.03 -1.14
N GLN A 107 22.53 -12.48 -1.84
CA GLN A 107 22.72 -11.61 -2.99
C GLN A 107 23.28 -10.26 -2.56
N LYS A 108 24.61 -10.12 -2.63
CA LYS A 108 25.30 -8.86 -2.35
C LYS A 108 25.15 -7.94 -3.58
N GLY A 109 24.88 -6.66 -3.34
CA GLY A 109 24.63 -5.65 -4.39
C GLY A 109 23.25 -5.00 -4.31
N PHE A 110 22.27 -5.67 -3.68
CA PHE A 110 20.91 -5.13 -3.51
C PHE A 110 20.35 -5.42 -2.12
N ARG A 111 19.43 -4.56 -1.69
CA ARG A 111 18.62 -4.77 -0.48
C ARG A 111 17.19 -5.07 -0.90
N ARG A 112 16.58 -6.12 -0.34
CA ARG A 112 15.24 -6.60 -0.76
C ARG A 112 14.30 -6.77 0.43
N ALA A 113 13.09 -6.25 0.26
CA ALA A 113 11.93 -6.52 1.09
C ALA A 113 10.71 -6.46 0.16
N GLY A 114 10.16 -7.63 -0.21
CA GLY A 114 9.04 -7.74 -1.14
C GLY A 114 7.90 -8.52 -0.54
N LEU A 115 6.76 -7.86 -0.35
CA LEU A 115 5.52 -8.53 0.05
C LEU A 115 4.90 -9.19 -1.18
N GLN A 116 4.68 -10.50 -1.10
CA GLN A 116 4.02 -11.30 -2.15
C GLN A 116 2.63 -11.68 -1.66
N PHE A 117 1.62 -11.64 -2.53
CA PHE A 117 0.26 -12.03 -2.16
C PHE A 117 0.23 -13.47 -1.64
N ASN A 118 -0.49 -13.67 -0.53
CA ASN A 118 -0.71 -15.00 0.00
C ASN A 118 -1.62 -15.79 -0.95
N GLY A 119 -1.28 -17.04 -1.23
CA GLY A 119 -2.04 -17.90 -2.15
C GLY A 119 -1.81 -17.66 -3.64
N ASP A 120 -0.96 -16.70 -4.03
CA ASP A 120 -0.52 -16.60 -5.43
C ASP A 120 0.56 -17.67 -5.71
N THR A 121 0.55 -18.19 -6.94
CA THR A 121 1.48 -19.24 -7.37
C THR A 121 2.44 -18.69 -8.42
N ASN A 122 3.72 -19.07 -8.32
CA ASN A 122 4.79 -18.61 -9.23
C ASN A 122 4.49 -18.77 -10.73
N THR A 123 3.66 -19.74 -11.10
CA THR A 123 3.29 -19.98 -12.50
C THR A 123 1.81 -20.33 -12.59
N GLY A 124 1.09 -19.67 -13.50
CA GLY A 124 -0.33 -19.93 -13.73
C GLY A 124 -1.26 -19.44 -12.61
N GLY A 125 -0.76 -18.63 -11.67
CA GLY A 125 -1.58 -18.03 -10.62
C GLY A 125 -2.63 -17.08 -11.19
N GLN A 126 -3.69 -16.83 -10.43
CA GLN A 126 -4.78 -15.95 -10.86
C GLN A 126 -4.29 -14.52 -11.17
N GLY A 127 -3.22 -14.07 -10.52
CA GLY A 127 -2.58 -12.76 -10.77
C GLY A 127 -1.87 -12.68 -12.13
N SER A 128 -1.52 -13.82 -12.72
CA SER A 128 -0.77 -13.92 -13.99
C SER A 128 -1.62 -14.33 -15.20
N THR A 129 -2.90 -14.63 -14.98
CA THR A 129 -3.79 -15.14 -16.05
C THR A 129 -4.65 -14.01 -16.64
N GLY A 130 -4.59 -13.82 -17.95
CA GLY A 130 -5.37 -12.80 -18.67
C GLY A 130 -4.94 -11.37 -18.35
N VAL A 131 -5.83 -10.40 -18.58
CA VAL A 131 -5.57 -8.99 -18.26
C VAL A 131 -5.90 -8.73 -16.78
N LYS A 132 -4.96 -8.09 -16.08
CA LYS A 132 -5.07 -7.71 -14.67
C LYS A 132 -4.56 -6.29 -14.48
N THR A 133 -5.10 -5.62 -13.47
CA THR A 133 -4.67 -4.28 -13.07
C THR A 133 -4.16 -4.34 -11.64
N LEU A 134 -2.91 -3.96 -11.44
CA LEU A 134 -2.32 -3.82 -10.11
C LEU A 134 -2.51 -2.39 -9.61
N HIS A 135 -3.29 -2.22 -8.56
CA HIS A 135 -3.44 -0.95 -7.87
C HIS A 135 -2.55 -0.94 -6.64
N TRP A 136 -1.73 0.10 -6.52
CA TRP A 136 -0.93 0.35 -5.32
C TRP A 136 -0.70 1.86 -5.18
N SER A 137 -0.40 2.29 -3.96
CA SER A 137 -0.10 3.68 -3.64
C SER A 137 1.14 3.72 -2.76
N VAL A 138 1.98 4.72 -2.99
CA VAL A 138 3.25 4.87 -2.26
C VAL A 138 3.48 6.31 -1.88
N LYS A 139 4.09 6.47 -0.71
CA LYS A 139 4.54 7.75 -0.17
C LYS A 139 5.88 7.53 0.50
N ILE A 140 6.83 8.41 0.22
CA ILE A 140 8.11 8.44 0.94
C ILE A 140 7.85 8.99 2.35
N ASP A 141 8.36 8.28 3.35
CA ASP A 141 8.34 8.75 4.73
C ASP A 141 9.39 9.85 4.91
N PRO A 142 9.01 11.11 5.20
CA PRO A 142 9.97 12.19 5.36
C PRO A 142 10.89 12.01 6.57
N GLY A 143 10.47 11.24 7.60
CA GLY A 143 11.32 10.92 8.75
C GLY A 143 12.35 9.82 8.46
N ARG A 144 12.20 9.12 7.33
CA ARG A 144 13.07 8.04 6.86
C ARG A 144 13.19 8.11 5.33
N ALA A 145 13.65 9.27 4.84
CA ALA A 145 13.76 9.52 3.42
C ALA A 145 14.70 8.51 2.73
N LEU A 146 14.43 8.24 1.45
CA LEU A 146 15.28 7.37 0.64
C LEU A 146 16.64 8.05 0.40
N ASN A 147 17.71 7.26 0.40
CA ASN A 147 19.02 7.74 -0.03
C ASN A 147 19.04 7.82 -1.56
N LEU A 148 18.97 9.03 -2.11
CA LEU A 148 18.86 9.29 -3.55
C LEU A 148 20.14 9.04 -4.36
N SER A 149 21.25 8.65 -3.72
CA SER A 149 22.44 8.19 -4.44
C SER A 149 22.32 6.74 -4.95
N HIS A 150 21.20 6.08 -4.66
CA HIS A 150 20.94 4.68 -5.03
C HIS A 150 19.65 4.58 -5.85
N GLU A 151 19.59 3.55 -6.70
CA GLU A 151 18.39 3.18 -7.43
C GLU A 151 17.43 2.35 -6.55
N TYR A 152 16.12 2.58 -6.72
CA TYR A 152 15.07 1.81 -6.05
C TYR A 152 14.08 1.26 -7.06
N LEU A 153 13.88 -0.05 -7.03
CA LEU A 153 12.83 -0.72 -7.79
C LEU A 153 11.63 -0.99 -6.86
N VAL A 154 10.49 -0.35 -7.14
CA VAL A 154 9.28 -0.44 -6.32
C VAL A 154 8.10 -0.91 -7.18
N GLY A 155 7.25 -1.79 -6.65
CA GLY A 155 6.07 -2.30 -7.38
C GLY A 155 6.42 -3.25 -8.54
N PHE A 156 7.53 -3.98 -8.41
CA PHE A 156 8.08 -4.82 -9.47
C PHE A 156 7.36 -6.18 -9.57
N LEU A 157 6.88 -6.55 -10.76
CA LEU A 157 6.39 -7.89 -11.07
C LEU A 157 7.56 -8.78 -11.52
N PHE A 158 7.81 -9.88 -10.83
CA PHE A 158 8.83 -10.86 -11.24
C PHE A 158 8.34 -11.66 -12.45
N PRO A 159 9.13 -11.70 -13.52
CA PRO A 159 9.81 -12.95 -13.86
C PRO A 159 11.29 -12.67 -14.19
N LEU A 160 12.20 -13.09 -13.31
CA LEU A 160 13.61 -13.39 -13.59
C LEU A 160 14.52 -12.31 -14.29
N PHE A 161 15.51 -11.82 -13.53
CA PHE A 161 16.77 -11.10 -13.85
C PHE A 161 16.76 -9.65 -14.38
N LEU A 162 17.28 -8.73 -13.56
CA LEU A 162 18.27 -7.73 -13.97
C LEU A 162 19.31 -7.58 -12.85
N PHE A 163 20.49 -8.15 -13.09
CA PHE A 163 21.73 -7.79 -12.43
C PHE A 163 22.17 -6.43 -12.98
N PHE A 164 22.43 -5.46 -12.12
CA PHE A 164 23.46 -4.46 -12.42
C PHE A 164 24.72 -4.85 -11.64
N PRO A 165 25.85 -5.13 -12.31
CA PRO A 165 27.10 -5.26 -11.62
C PRO A 165 27.41 -3.91 -10.98
N SER A 166 27.44 -3.86 -9.65
CA SER A 166 28.26 -2.86 -8.98
C SER A 166 29.68 -3.14 -9.42
N ASN A 167 30.22 -2.29 -10.30
CA ASN A 167 31.65 -2.27 -10.58
C ASN A 167 32.39 -2.30 -9.23
N PRO A 168 33.28 -3.27 -8.98
CA PRO A 168 34.33 -3.02 -8.02
C PRO A 168 35.26 -1.97 -8.65
N CYS A 169 35.87 -1.15 -7.80
CA CYS A 169 37.08 -0.43 -8.21
C CYS A 169 38.09 -1.39 -8.86
#